data_AF-A0A9D7EC82-F1
#
_entry.id   AF-A0A9D7EC82-F1
#
_cell.length_a   1.000
_cell.length_b   1.000
_cell.length_c   1.000
_cell.angle_alpha   90.00
_cell.angle_beta   90.00
_cell.angle_gamma   90.00
#
_symmetry.space_group_name_H-M   'P 1'
#
loop_
_entity.id
_entity.type
_entity.pdbx_description
1 polymer ?
#
loop_
_entity_poly.entity_id
_entity_poly.type
_entity_poly.pdbx_seq_one_letter_code
_entity_poly.pdbx_strand_id
1 'polypeptide(L)'
;MVYEARIFLRLGVLSFLGFVFYYAHLFFGLLDNDLLFKALAITFLLATIPLPIIALNNKKLFPELRSSGKTMLALASMLLLVHHFLMTFIFVLFLRSGGVF
;
A
#
# COMPACT_ATOMS: atom_id res chain seq x y z
N MET A 1 -22.51 -3.18 -2.29
CA MET A 1 -22.21 -1.79 -2.71
C MET A 1 -21.59 -0.95 -1.60
N VAL A 2 -22.32 -0.47 -0.58
CA VAL A 2 -21.72 0.39 0.47
C VAL A 2 -20.60 -0.31 1.26
N TYR A 3 -20.76 -1.61 1.52
CA TYR A 3 -19.76 -2.41 2.23
C TYR A 3 -18.43 -2.53 1.46
N GLU A 4 -18.50 -2.80 0.15
CA GLU A 4 -17.30 -2.97 -0.70
C GLU A 4 -16.56 -1.64 -0.88
N ALA A 5 -17.30 -0.53 -1.07
CA ALA A 5 -16.73 0.81 -1.12
C ALA A 5 -16.05 1.18 0.21
N ARG A 6 -16.65 0.82 1.35
CA ARG A 6 -16.05 1.02 2.67
C ARG A 6 -14.77 0.21 2.85
N ILE A 7 -14.75 -1.06 2.41
CA ILE A 7 -13.53 -1.87 2.42
C ILE A 7 -12.46 -1.22 1.55
N PHE A 8 -12.82 -0.83 0.33
CA PHE A 8 -11.88 -0.20 -0.60
C PHE A 8 -11.23 1.05 0.01
N LEU A 9 -12.03 1.92 0.62
CA LEU A 9 -11.52 3.11 1.30
C LEU A 9 -10.61 2.75 2.48
N ARG A 10 -11.00 1.77 3.31
CA ARG A 10 -10.16 1.32 4.44
C ARG A 10 -8.82 0.76 3.97
N LEU A 11 -8.84 -0.05 2.91
CA LEU A 11 -7.63 -0.59 2.30
C LEU A 11 -6.78 0.51 1.67
N GLY A 12 -7.41 1.50 1.03
CA GLY A 12 -6.71 2.67 0.49
C GLY A 12 -6.01 3.49 1.57
N VAL A 13 -6.68 3.74 2.69
CA VAL A 13 -6.09 4.41 3.86
C VAL A 13 -4.96 3.56 4.46
N LEU A 14 -5.16 2.25 4.63
CA LEU A 14 -4.13 1.36 5.16
C LEU A 14 -2.89 1.32 4.26
N SER A 15 -3.09 1.28 2.94
CA SER A 15 -2.00 1.33 1.96
C SER A 15 -1.24 2.66 2.05
N PHE A 16 -1.96 3.78 2.14
CA PHE A 16 -1.35 5.08 2.32
C PHE A 16 -0.56 5.20 3.63
N LEU A 17 -1.07 4.62 4.73
CA LEU A 17 -0.33 4.57 5.99
C LEU A 17 0.97 3.76 5.86
N GLY A 18 0.94 2.63 5.13
CA GLY A 18 2.16 1.87 4.86
C GLY A 18 3.17 2.63 4.01
N PHE A 19 2.72 3.42 3.03
CA PHE A 19 3.57 4.34 2.28
C PHE A 19 4.26 5.35 3.21
N VAL A 20 3.48 6.04 4.05
CA VAL A 20 4.02 7.00 5.03
C VAL A 20 5.00 6.31 5.99
N PHE A 21 4.67 5.12 6.47
CA PHE A 21 5.53 4.33 7.34
C PHE A 21 6.90 4.04 6.71
N TYR A 22 6.95 3.60 5.44
CA TYR A 22 8.22 3.32 4.77
C TYR A 22 9.10 4.56 4.69
N TYR A 23 8.55 5.70 4.25
CA TYR A 23 9.34 6.92 4.09
C TYR A 23 9.74 7.52 5.44
N ALA A 24 8.86 7.48 6.42
CA ALA A 24 9.19 7.97 7.75
C ALA A 24 10.29 7.10 8.39
N HIS A 25 10.27 5.77 8.18
CA HIS A 25 11.37 4.92 8.63
C HIS A 25 12.66 5.15 7.82
N LEU A 26 12.58 5.28 6.48
CA LEU A 26 13.73 5.50 5.61
C LEU A 26 14.52 6.76 6.00
N PHE A 27 13.82 7.85 6.32
CA PHE A 27 14.43 9.15 6.60
C PHE A 27 14.70 9.41 8.08
N PHE A 28 13.89 8.88 8.99
CA PHE A 28 13.99 9.20 10.42
C PHE A 28 14.34 8.00 11.30
N GLY A 29 14.46 6.79 10.74
CA GLY A 29 14.83 5.61 11.52
C GLY A 29 13.80 5.23 12.60
N LEU A 30 12.50 5.35 12.32
CA LEU A 30 11.42 5.20 13.32
C LEU A 30 11.43 3.92 14.19
N LEU A 31 12.08 2.83 13.75
CA LEU A 31 12.02 1.53 14.40
C LEU A 31 13.40 0.88 14.41
N ASP A 32 14.05 0.86 15.57
CA ASP A 32 15.36 0.19 15.73
C ASP A 32 15.26 -1.34 15.63
N ASN A 33 14.06 -1.91 15.82
CA ASN A 33 13.83 -3.35 15.76
C ASN A 33 13.55 -3.81 14.31
N ASP A 34 14.59 -4.36 13.68
CA ASP A 34 14.58 -4.91 12.32
C ASP A 34 13.47 -5.96 12.09
N LEU A 35 13.27 -6.87 13.04
CA LEU A 35 12.27 -7.92 12.91
C LEU A 35 10.86 -7.35 12.89
N LEU A 36 10.57 -6.41 13.80
CA LEU A 36 9.27 -5.76 13.87
C LEU A 36 9.00 -4.92 12.63
N PHE A 37 10.01 -4.17 12.16
CA PHE A 37 9.91 -3.40 10.93
C PHE A 37 9.55 -4.29 9.74
N LYS A 38 10.30 -5.40 9.55
CA LYS A 38 10.06 -6.35 8.45
C LYS A 38 8.68 -7.00 8.54
N ALA A 39 8.24 -7.38 9.74
CA ALA A 39 6.91 -7.93 9.94
C ALA A 39 5.80 -6.93 9.54
N LEU A 40 5.93 -5.66 9.93
CA LEU A 40 5.00 -4.60 9.54
C LEU A 40 5.04 -4.32 8.04
N ALA A 41 6.23 -4.26 7.43
CA ALA A 41 6.41 -4.07 6.00
C ALA A 41 5.70 -5.16 5.18
N ILE A 42 5.91 -6.43 5.55
CA ILE A 42 5.23 -7.58 4.94
C ILE A 42 3.72 -7.48 5.16
N THR A 43 3.28 -7.08 6.36
CA THR A 43 1.85 -6.91 6.66
C THR A 43 1.21 -5.86 5.76
N PHE A 44 1.84 -4.69 5.57
CA PHE A 44 1.35 -3.67 4.64
C PHE A 44 1.32 -4.18 3.20
N LEU A 45 2.34 -4.92 2.75
CA LEU A 45 2.32 -5.52 1.42
C LEU A 45 1.13 -6.48 1.26
N LEU A 46 0.95 -7.43 2.18
CA LEU A 46 -0.12 -8.44 2.05
C LEU A 46 -1.51 -7.81 2.16
N ALA A 47 -1.69 -6.86 3.07
CA ALA A 47 -2.97 -6.19 3.29
C ALA A 47 -3.40 -5.33 2.08
N THR A 48 -2.45 -4.91 1.23
CA THR A 48 -2.73 -4.03 0.09
C THR A 48 -2.98 -4.78 -1.21
N ILE A 49 -2.68 -6.09 -1.28
CA ILE A 49 -2.96 -6.94 -2.45
C ILE A 49 -4.43 -6.85 -2.92
N PRO A 50 -5.46 -6.87 -2.04
CA PRO A 50 -6.84 -6.82 -2.50
C PRO A 50 -7.24 -5.48 -3.13
N LEU A 51 -6.51 -4.38 -2.84
CA LEU A 51 -6.87 -3.03 -3.28
C LEU A 51 -6.94 -2.92 -4.82
N PRO A 52 -5.90 -3.27 -5.60
CA PRO A 52 -5.98 -3.26 -7.06
C PRO A 52 -6.99 -4.26 -7.62
N ILE A 53 -7.21 -5.41 -6.97
CA ILE A 53 -8.20 -6.41 -7.41
C ILE A 53 -9.61 -5.82 -7.33
N ILE A 54 -9.92 -5.11 -6.24
CA ILE A 54 -11.20 -4.42 -6.07
C ILE A 54 -11.31 -3.24 -7.06
N ALA A 55 -10.21 -2.51 -7.28
CA ALA A 55 -10.18 -1.39 -8.23
C ALA A 55 -10.43 -1.85 -9.68
N LEU A 56 -9.88 -2.99 -10.10
CA LEU A 56 -10.07 -3.55 -11.45
C LEU A 56 -11.50 -4.08 -11.66
N ASN A 57 -12.13 -4.58 -10.61
CA ASN A 57 -13.50 -5.11 -10.64
C ASN A 57 -14.59 -4.07 -10.32
N ASN A 58 -14.27 -2.78 -10.37
CA ASN A 58 -15.05 -1.69 -9.79
C ASN A 58 -16.37 -1.30 -10.51
N LYS A 59 -16.89 -2.11 -11.44
CA LYS A 59 -18.06 -1.74 -12.28
C LYS A 59 -19.24 -1.22 -11.45
N LYS A 60 -19.47 -1.79 -10.26
CA LYS A 60 -20.53 -1.39 -9.31
C LYS A 60 -20.04 -0.57 -8.12
N LEU A 61 -18.74 -0.42 -7.92
CA LEU A 61 -18.16 0.21 -6.72
C LEU A 61 -18.23 1.73 -6.78
N PHE A 62 -17.98 2.28 -7.97
CA PHE A 62 -18.02 3.72 -8.25
C PHE A 62 -18.82 3.98 -9.53
N PRO A 63 -20.16 3.91 -9.46
CA PRO A 63 -21.02 4.05 -10.65
C PRO A 63 -20.89 5.44 -11.30
N GLU A 64 -20.60 6.47 -10.50
CA GLU A 64 -20.46 7.86 -10.95
C GLU A 64 -19.12 8.15 -11.65
N LEU A 65 -18.11 7.28 -11.49
CA LEU A 65 -16.82 7.45 -12.18
C LEU A 65 -16.95 7.13 -13.67
N ARG A 66 -16.48 8.04 -14.52
CA ARG A 66 -16.24 7.79 -15.95
C ARG A 66 -15.22 6.65 -16.12
N SER A 67 -15.24 6.02 -17.29
CA SER A 67 -14.33 4.92 -17.64
C SER A 67 -12.85 5.27 -17.37
N SER A 68 -12.42 6.48 -17.74
CA SER A 68 -11.06 6.96 -17.47
C SER A 68 -10.72 7.03 -15.98
N GLY A 69 -11.64 7.49 -15.14
CA GLY A 69 -11.44 7.55 -13.68
C GLY A 69 -11.32 6.16 -13.05
N LYS A 70 -12.09 5.18 -13.56
CA LYS A 70 -11.97 3.77 -13.13
C LYS A 70 -10.61 3.20 -13.50
N THR A 71 -10.11 3.49 -14.70
CA THR A 71 -8.76 3.09 -15.14
C THR A 71 -7.68 3.75 -14.29
N MET A 72 -7.77 5.05 -14.02
CA MET A 72 -6.79 5.74 -13.16
C MET A 72 -6.77 5.17 -11.74
N LEU A 73 -7.93 4.84 -11.17
CA LEU A 73 -8.02 4.23 -9.85
C LEU A 73 -7.36 2.84 -9.81
N ALA A 74 -7.57 2.03 -10.85
CA ALA A 74 -6.93 0.73 -10.98
C ALA A 74 -5.40 0.87 -11.11
N LEU A 75 -4.94 1.79 -11.97
CA LEU A 75 -3.51 2.08 -12.14
C LEU A 75 -2.86 2.59 -10.85
N ALA A 76 -3.49 3.55 -10.17
CA ALA A 76 -2.98 4.08 -8.91
C ALA A 76 -2.87 2.98 -7.84
N SER A 77 -3.88 2.11 -7.73
CA SER A 77 -3.87 0.98 -6.80
C SER A 77 -2.79 -0.04 -7.14
N MET A 78 -2.55 -0.31 -8.43
CA MET A 78 -1.47 -1.20 -8.88
C MET A 78 -0.09 -0.60 -8.61
N LEU A 79 0.12 0.68 -8.92
CA LEU A 79 1.37 1.37 -8.64
C LEU A 79 1.68 1.40 -7.14
N LEU A 80 0.66 1.59 -6.31
CA LEU A 80 0.81 1.56 -4.87
C LEU A 80 1.21 0.15 -4.37
N LEU A 81 0.60 -0.91 -4.89
CA LEU A 81 1.02 -2.29 -4.58
C LEU A 81 2.47 -2.55 -5.01
N VAL A 82 2.86 -2.12 -6.21
CA VAL A 82 4.24 -2.22 -6.70
C VAL A 82 5.19 -1.45 -5.78
N HIS A 83 4.79 -0.27 -5.31
CA HIS A 83 5.56 0.49 -4.34
C HIS A 83 5.73 -0.28 -3.02
N HIS A 84 4.65 -0.84 -2.45
CA HIS A 84 4.74 -1.67 -1.24
C HIS A 84 5.66 -2.87 -1.42
N PHE A 85 5.58 -3.52 -2.58
CA PHE A 85 6.45 -4.65 -2.91
C PHE A 85 7.91 -4.21 -2.94
N LEU A 86 8.22 -3.12 -3.66
CA LEU A 86 9.58 -2.64 -3.81
C LEU A 86 10.17 -2.18 -2.47
N MET A 87 9.43 -1.40 -1.68
CA MET A 87 9.92 -0.94 -0.36
C MET A 87 10.15 -2.12 0.59
N THR A 88 9.21 -3.07 0.64
CA THR A 88 9.39 -4.28 1.45
C THR A 88 10.61 -5.06 0.99
N PHE A 89 10.80 -5.23 -0.32
CA PHE A 89 11.98 -5.90 -0.88
C PHE A 89 13.28 -5.20 -0.51
N ILE A 90 13.34 -3.87 -0.65
CA ILE A 90 14.51 -3.05 -0.29
C ILE A 90 14.85 -3.22 1.19
N PHE A 91 13.88 -3.10 2.09
CA PHE A 91 14.15 -3.21 3.52
C PHE A 91 14.37 -4.64 4.02
N VAL A 92 13.75 -5.63 3.39
CA VAL A 92 13.96 -7.03 3.80
C VAL A 92 15.35 -7.51 3.37
N LEU A 93 15.80 -7.13 2.16
CA LEU A 93 17.02 -7.66 1.57
C LEU A 93 18.25 -6.76 1.69
N PHE A 94 18.10 -5.44 1.62
CA PHE A 94 19.24 -4.53 1.46
C PHE A 94 19.48 -3.62 2.66
N LEU A 95 18.42 -3.07 3.26
CA LEU A 95 18.55 -2.17 4.42
C LEU A 95 18.35 -2.96 5.72
N ARG A 96 19.42 -3.18 6.49
CA ARG A 96 19.28 -3.41 7.95
C ARG A 96 18.70 -2.14 8.57
N SER A 97 17.86 -2.26 9.59
CA SER A 97 17.12 -1.17 10.28
C SER A 97 17.97 -0.02 10.89
N GLY A 98 18.77 0.65 10.06
CA GLY A 98 19.44 1.91 10.35
C GLY A 98 19.09 2.88 9.23
N GLY A 99 18.81 4.13 9.59
CA GLY A 99 18.48 5.18 8.63
C GLY A 99 19.52 5.30 7.53
N VAL A 100 19.09 5.81 6.37
CA VAL A 100 20.02 6.13 5.27
C VAL A 100 20.93 7.32 5.64
N PHE A 101 20.56 8.07 6.70
CA PHE A 101 21.28 9.21 7.26
C PHE A 101 21.51 9.04 8.75
#